data_AF-A0A1H3WDW3-F1
#
_entry.id   AF-A0A1H3WDW3-F1
#
_cell.length_a   1.000
_cell.length_b   1.000
_cell.length_c   1.000
_cell.angle_alpha   90.00
_cell.angle_beta   90.00
_cell.angle_gamma   90.00
#
_symmetry.space_group_name_H-M   'P 1'
#
loop_
_entity.id
_entity.type
_entity.pdbx_description
1 polymer ?
#
loop_
_entity_poly.entity_id
_entity_poly.type
_entity_poly.pdbx_seq_one_letter_code
_entity_poly.pdbx_strand_id
1 'polypeptide(L)'
;MKRKSLVAFCLCILFSIINAKAAVSISSFMIPGQYLTSGQLRPNPGAATLFTANFLLTKVGNTYNTVKVSLVLEENGSSTILSTTSITHSDSEWGNSVTWEGTISGSLPANKLNGNIYLQYTVTR
;
A
#
# COMPACT_ATOMS: atom_id res chain seq x y z
N MET A 1 -67.84 -21.06 -8.04
CA MET A 1 -67.24 -19.75 -8.34
C MET A 1 -65.79 -19.74 -7.85
N LYS A 2 -64.85 -19.44 -8.74
CA LYS A 2 -63.40 -19.61 -8.57
C LYS A 2 -62.82 -18.50 -7.68
N ARG A 3 -62.17 -18.86 -6.57
CA ARG A 3 -61.36 -17.95 -5.75
C ARG A 3 -60.07 -17.62 -6.51
N LYS A 4 -59.87 -16.36 -6.88
CA LYS A 4 -58.63 -15.86 -7.49
C LYS A 4 -57.64 -15.56 -6.37
N SER A 5 -56.76 -16.51 -6.05
CA SER A 5 -55.59 -16.23 -5.22
C SER A 5 -54.54 -15.57 -6.10
N LEU A 6 -54.43 -14.24 -6.00
CA LEU A 6 -53.34 -13.47 -6.59
C LEU A 6 -52.13 -13.65 -5.65
N VAL A 7 -51.28 -14.64 -5.94
CA VAL A 7 -49.98 -14.77 -5.28
C VAL A 7 -49.10 -13.65 -5.84
N ALA A 8 -49.05 -12.53 -5.11
CA ALA A 8 -48.08 -11.48 -5.37
C ALA A 8 -46.69 -12.07 -5.10
N PHE A 9 -46.01 -12.48 -6.16
CA PHE A 9 -44.61 -12.86 -6.13
C PHE A 9 -43.82 -11.58 -5.85
N CYS A 10 -43.63 -11.27 -4.57
CA CYS A 10 -42.78 -10.17 -4.13
C CYS A 10 -41.36 -10.56 -4.53
N LEU A 11 -40.98 -10.14 -5.75
CA LEU A 11 -39.62 -10.18 -6.25
C LEU A 11 -38.83 -9.17 -5.42
N CYS A 12 -38.51 -9.53 -4.18
CA CYS A 12 -37.49 -8.89 -3.38
C CYS A 12 -36.16 -9.15 -4.09
N ILE A 13 -35.90 -8.38 -5.15
CA ILE A 13 -34.55 -8.15 -5.64
C ILE A 13 -33.85 -7.49 -4.47
N LEU A 14 -33.22 -8.30 -3.62
CA LEU A 14 -32.16 -7.85 -2.73
C LEU A 14 -31.10 -7.25 -3.66
N PHE A 15 -31.22 -5.94 -3.91
CA PHE A 15 -30.10 -5.10 -4.31
C PHE A 15 -29.12 -5.16 -3.14
N SER A 16 -28.33 -6.23 -3.12
CA SER A 16 -27.11 -6.27 -2.33
C SER A 16 -26.27 -5.13 -2.89
N ILE A 17 -26.23 -4.01 -2.19
CA ILE A 17 -25.32 -2.91 -2.50
C ILE A 17 -23.94 -3.50 -2.27
N ILE A 18 -23.31 -4.00 -3.33
CA ILE A 18 -21.93 -4.44 -3.30
C ILE A 18 -21.14 -3.16 -3.07
N ASN A 19 -20.82 -2.87 -1.80
CA ASN A 19 -19.95 -1.78 -1.44
C ASN A 19 -18.56 -2.14 -1.97
N ALA A 20 -18.28 -1.64 -3.17
CA ALA A 20 -16.99 -1.79 -3.77
C ALA A 20 -16.00 -1.00 -2.90
N LYS A 21 -14.93 -1.63 -2.41
CA LYS A 21 -13.88 -0.98 -1.59
C LYS A 21 -12.55 -1.08 -2.30
N ALA A 22 -11.96 0.09 -2.53
CA ALA A 22 -10.57 0.24 -2.93
C ALA A 22 -9.69 0.04 -1.69
N ALA A 23 -8.87 -1.03 -1.66
CA ALA A 23 -8.04 -1.31 -0.49
C ALA A 23 -6.85 -2.23 -0.77
N VAL A 24 -5.71 -1.86 -0.21
CA VAL A 24 -4.50 -2.69 -0.08
C VAL A 24 -3.99 -2.62 1.36
N SER A 25 -3.15 -3.58 1.75
CA SER A 25 -2.40 -3.57 3.01
C SER A 25 -0.92 -3.80 2.73
N ILE A 26 -0.03 -3.22 3.56
CA ILE A 26 1.38 -3.61 3.55
C ILE A 26 1.50 -4.93 4.29
N SER A 27 2.00 -5.95 3.60
CA SER A 27 2.26 -7.28 4.14
C SER A 27 3.71 -7.44 4.60
N SER A 28 4.64 -6.75 3.94
CA SER A 28 6.03 -6.69 4.39
C SER A 28 6.70 -5.38 3.98
N PHE A 29 7.69 -4.98 4.77
CA PHE A 29 8.60 -3.89 4.47
C PHE A 29 9.99 -4.27 5.01
N MET A 30 11.01 -4.09 4.19
CA MET A 30 12.38 -4.46 4.56
C MET A 30 13.40 -3.61 3.82
N ILE A 31 14.40 -3.12 4.55
CA ILE A 31 15.63 -2.60 3.96
C ILE A 31 16.63 -3.75 3.88
N PRO A 32 17.20 -4.08 2.69
CA PRO A 32 18.17 -5.15 2.57
C PRO A 32 19.38 -4.96 3.48
N GLY A 33 19.87 -6.06 4.06
CA GLY A 33 20.95 -6.03 5.05
C GLY A 33 22.26 -5.38 4.60
N GLN A 34 22.51 -5.30 3.29
CA GLN A 34 23.68 -4.60 2.74
C GLN A 34 23.72 -3.09 3.05
N TYR A 35 22.58 -2.48 3.37
CA TYR A 35 22.49 -1.08 3.78
C TYR A 35 22.51 -0.90 5.30
N LEU A 36 22.54 -2.01 6.06
CA LEU A 36 22.36 -2.01 7.52
C LEU A 36 23.63 -2.42 8.27
N THR A 37 23.85 -1.80 9.41
CA THR A 37 24.79 -2.23 10.46
C THR A 37 24.00 -2.35 11.75
N SER A 38 23.93 -3.55 12.33
CA SER A 38 23.18 -3.80 13.57
C SER A 38 21.71 -3.35 13.52
N GLY A 39 21.06 -3.54 12.36
CA GLY A 39 19.65 -3.17 12.15
C GLY A 39 19.40 -1.68 11.86
N GLN A 40 20.44 -0.85 11.84
CA GLN A 40 20.36 0.57 11.53
C GLN A 40 20.94 0.83 10.14
N LEU A 41 20.42 1.80 9.39
CA LEU A 41 21.09 2.26 8.17
C LEU A 41 22.52 2.70 8.49
N ARG A 42 23.45 2.46 7.56
CA ARG A 42 24.82 2.95 7.64
C ARG A 42 24.94 4.30 6.91
N PRO A 43 24.75 5.44 7.59
CA PRO A 43 24.83 6.74 6.93
C PRO A 43 26.22 7.00 6.36
N ASN A 44 26.27 7.69 5.22
CA ASN A 44 27.49 8.22 4.62
C ASN A 44 27.80 9.59 5.25
N PRO A 45 28.87 9.73 6.05
CA PRO A 45 29.18 11.00 6.71
C PRO A 45 29.38 12.14 5.71
N GLY A 46 28.75 13.29 5.95
CA GLY A 46 28.88 14.47 5.09
C GLY A 46 28.19 14.38 3.72
N ALA A 47 27.50 13.28 3.41
CA ALA A 47 26.84 13.07 2.14
C ALA A 47 25.49 12.38 2.30
N ALA A 48 24.66 12.41 1.25
CA ALA A 48 23.42 11.66 1.24
C ALA A 48 23.71 10.14 1.25
N THR A 49 22.87 9.38 1.96
CA THR A 49 22.97 7.92 2.02
C THR A 49 21.90 7.30 1.12
N LEU A 50 22.34 6.68 0.03
CA LEU A 50 21.43 5.99 -0.90
C LEU A 50 21.15 4.58 -0.41
N PHE A 51 19.88 4.18 -0.45
CA PHE A 51 19.46 2.83 -0.11
C PHE A 51 18.21 2.43 -0.91
N THR A 52 17.89 1.15 -0.91
CA THR A 52 16.61 0.64 -1.41
C THR A 52 15.85 -0.03 -0.29
N ALA A 53 14.53 -0.08 -0.43
CA ALA A 53 13.67 -0.88 0.41
C ALA A 53 12.71 -1.69 -0.44
N ASN A 54 12.47 -2.91 -0.02
CA ASN A 54 11.51 -3.81 -0.63
C ASN A 54 10.23 -3.83 0.19
N PHE A 55 9.11 -4.03 -0.48
CA PHE A 55 7.82 -4.10 0.16
C PHE A 55 6.87 -5.03 -0.59
N LEU A 56 5.92 -5.57 0.16
CA LEU A 56 4.86 -6.40 -0.36
C LEU A 56 3.53 -5.75 -0.02
N LEU A 57 2.70 -5.49 -1.04
CA LEU A 57 1.32 -5.08 -0.87
C LEU A 57 0.39 -6.25 -1.15
N THR A 58 -0.69 -6.39 -0.37
CA THR A 58 -1.75 -7.36 -0.65
C THR A 58 -3.06 -6.64 -0.94
N LYS A 59 -3.72 -7.01 -2.04
CA LYS A 59 -5.09 -6.57 -2.33
C LYS A 59 -6.04 -7.07 -1.25
N VAL A 60 -6.77 -6.16 -0.62
CA VAL A 60 -7.83 -6.52 0.34
C VAL A 60 -9.21 -5.97 -0.06
N GLY A 61 -9.25 -5.20 -1.14
CA GLY A 61 -10.47 -4.66 -1.74
C GLY A 61 -10.93 -5.43 -2.98
N ASN A 62 -12.05 -5.02 -3.56
CA ASN A 62 -12.64 -5.63 -4.77
C ASN A 62 -12.68 -4.66 -5.98
N THR A 63 -12.06 -3.49 -5.90
CA THR A 63 -11.93 -2.54 -7.03
C THR A 63 -10.48 -2.23 -7.38
N TYR A 64 -10.25 -1.72 -8.59
CA TYR A 64 -9.04 -1.03 -9.03
C TYR A 64 -8.53 -0.02 -7.99
N ASN A 65 -7.19 0.05 -7.90
CA ASN A 65 -6.47 0.95 -7.01
C ASN A 65 -5.21 1.45 -7.72
N THR A 66 -5.06 2.76 -7.88
CA THR A 66 -3.72 3.34 -7.96
C THR A 66 -3.20 3.45 -6.53
N VAL A 67 -2.07 2.79 -6.24
CA VAL A 67 -1.45 2.87 -4.91
C VAL A 67 -0.20 3.74 -5.00
N LYS A 68 -0.21 4.85 -4.26
CA LYS A 68 0.97 5.68 -4.04
C LYS A 68 1.69 5.19 -2.79
N VAL A 69 2.95 4.80 -2.93
CA VAL A 69 3.81 4.34 -1.83
C VAL A 69 4.88 5.40 -1.59
N SER A 70 4.98 5.87 -0.35
CA SER A 70 5.96 6.86 0.09
C SER A 70 6.92 6.24 1.09
N LEU A 71 8.22 6.43 0.88
CA LEU A 71 9.25 6.13 1.87
C LEU A 71 9.44 7.36 2.74
N VAL A 72 9.26 7.19 4.04
CA VAL A 72 9.20 8.30 5.00
C VAL A 72 10.28 8.15 6.06
N LEU A 73 10.96 9.25 6.35
CA LEU A 73 11.77 9.43 7.55
C LEU A 73 10.93 10.20 8.57
N GLU A 74 10.75 9.62 9.75
CA GLU A 74 10.20 10.33 10.90
C GLU A 74 11.29 10.58 11.94
N GLU A 75 11.48 11.86 12.29
CA GLU A 75 12.43 12.30 13.29
C GLU A 75 11.79 13.41 14.12
N ASN A 76 11.77 13.24 15.45
CA ASN A 76 11.24 14.23 16.39
C ASN A 76 9.79 14.68 16.08
N GLY A 77 8.93 13.75 15.64
CA GLY A 77 7.54 14.01 15.28
C GLY A 77 7.33 14.73 13.94
N SER A 78 8.40 14.92 13.15
CA SER A 78 8.33 15.46 11.80
C SER A 78 8.56 14.36 10.77
N SER A 79 7.65 14.25 9.80
CA SER A 79 7.74 13.29 8.70
C SER A 79 8.25 13.95 7.43
N THR A 80 9.33 13.39 6.86
CA THR A 80 9.90 13.80 5.57
C THR A 80 9.75 12.67 4.56
N ILE A 81 9.15 12.96 3.41
CA ILE A 81 9.10 12.00 2.29
C ILE A 81 10.47 11.95 1.64
N LEU A 82 11.12 10.79 1.70
CA LEU A 82 12.41 10.53 1.05
C LEU A 82 12.24 10.16 -0.42
N SER A 83 11.14 9.49 -0.75
CA SER A 83 10.84 9.04 -2.11
C SER A 83 9.36 8.66 -2.23
N THR A 84 8.88 8.60 -3.47
CA THR A 84 7.53 8.11 -3.77
C THR A 84 7.56 7.30 -5.06
N THR A 85 6.81 6.21 -5.08
CA THR A 85 6.46 5.49 -6.31
C THR A 85 4.95 5.29 -6.37
N SER A 86 4.41 5.14 -7.58
CA SER A 86 2.99 4.91 -7.82
C SER A 86 2.82 3.66 -8.64
N ILE A 87 1.85 2.84 -8.27
CA ILE A 87 1.62 1.54 -8.89
C ILE A 87 0.17 1.44 -9.31
N THR A 88 0.03 1.05 -10.55
CA THR A 88 -1.23 0.95 -11.27
C THR A 88 -1.31 -0.44 -11.85
N HIS A 89 -2.33 -1.18 -11.47
CA HIS A 89 -2.68 -2.47 -12.06
C HIS A 89 -4.16 -2.47 -12.44
N SER A 90 -4.47 -2.86 -13.67
CA SER A 90 -5.83 -3.05 -14.18
C SER A 90 -6.54 -4.22 -13.50
N ASP A 91 -7.88 -4.22 -13.48
CA ASP A 91 -8.69 -5.29 -12.85
C ASP A 91 -8.39 -6.69 -13.40
N SER A 92 -8.02 -6.80 -14.68
CA SER A 92 -7.57 -8.05 -15.32
C SER A 92 -6.23 -8.57 -14.80
N GLU A 93 -5.39 -7.70 -14.23
CA GLU A 93 -4.12 -8.06 -13.60
C GLU A 93 -4.31 -8.45 -12.13
N TRP A 94 -5.46 -8.09 -11.53
CA TRP A 94 -5.81 -8.49 -10.17
C TRP A 94 -6.60 -9.82 -10.15
N GLY A 95 -5.89 -10.94 -10.05
CA GLY A 95 -6.47 -12.23 -9.66
C GLY A 95 -7.06 -12.29 -8.24
N ASN A 96 -7.43 -13.49 -7.78
CA ASN A 96 -8.22 -13.74 -6.56
C ASN A 96 -7.50 -13.46 -5.21
N SER A 97 -6.18 -13.31 -5.20
CA SER A 97 -5.39 -12.80 -4.08
C SER A 97 -4.01 -12.46 -4.62
N VAL A 98 -3.80 -11.19 -4.97
CA VAL A 98 -2.55 -10.76 -5.59
C VAL A 98 -1.76 -9.96 -4.57
N THR A 99 -0.66 -10.57 -4.16
CA THR A 99 0.45 -9.90 -3.51
C THR A 99 1.31 -9.24 -4.59
N TRP A 100 1.78 -8.03 -4.35
CA TRP A 100 2.66 -7.31 -5.27
C TRP A 100 3.94 -6.87 -4.55
N GLU A 101 5.07 -7.30 -5.10
CA GLU A 101 6.41 -6.93 -4.64
C GLU A 101 6.87 -5.66 -5.35
N GLY A 102 7.27 -4.67 -4.57
CA GLY A 102 7.84 -3.41 -5.05
C GLY A 102 9.19 -3.12 -4.41
N THR A 103 9.99 -2.33 -5.11
CA THR A 103 11.21 -1.74 -4.57
C THR A 103 11.10 -0.22 -4.68
N ILE A 104 11.52 0.50 -3.64
CA ILE A 104 11.62 1.95 -3.62
C ILE A 104 13.03 2.37 -3.25
N SER A 105 13.63 3.24 -4.05
CA SER A 105 14.93 3.85 -3.77
C SER A 105 14.74 5.10 -2.92
N GLY A 106 15.54 5.25 -1.87
CA GLY A 106 15.53 6.38 -0.95
C GLY A 106 16.90 7.04 -0.84
N SER A 107 16.90 8.32 -0.46
CA SER A 107 18.10 9.08 -0.14
C SER A 107 17.93 9.70 1.23
N LEU A 108 18.66 9.19 2.23
CA LEU A 108 18.71 9.80 3.54
C LEU A 108 19.57 11.08 3.44
N PRO A 109 19.07 12.25 3.87
CA PRO A 109 19.84 13.49 3.83
C PRO A 109 21.16 13.39 4.60
N ALA A 110 22.13 14.22 4.23
CA ALA A 110 23.44 14.25 4.88
C ALA A 110 23.31 14.48 6.40
N ASN A 111 24.17 13.79 7.16
CA ASN A 111 24.29 13.91 8.61
C ASN A 111 23.03 13.49 9.42
N LYS A 112 22.08 12.77 8.80
CA LYS A 112 20.98 12.14 9.54
C LYS A 112 21.49 10.86 10.21
N LEU A 113 21.46 10.87 11.54
CA LEU A 113 21.92 9.75 12.38
C LEU A 113 20.78 9.10 13.17
N ASN A 114 19.61 9.74 13.24
CA ASN A 114 18.47 9.31 14.02
C ASN A 114 17.18 9.34 13.17
N GLY A 115 16.16 8.64 13.65
CA GLY A 115 14.83 8.60 13.05
C GLY A 115 14.40 7.20 12.64
N ASN A 116 13.11 7.04 12.39
CA ASN A 116 12.50 5.81 11.93
C ASN A 116 12.22 5.91 10.44
N ILE A 117 12.49 4.83 9.71
CA ILE A 117 12.15 4.72 8.30
C ILE A 117 11.01 3.72 8.16
N TYR A 118 9.93 4.14 7.51
CA TYR A 118 8.78 3.30 7.24
C TYR A 118 8.17 3.62 5.89
N LEU A 119 7.24 2.76 5.47
CA LEU A 119 6.39 3.01 4.32
C LEU A 119 5.05 3.53 4.75
N GLN A 120 4.60 4.56 4.04
CA GLN A 120 3.23 5.01 4.01
C GLN A 120 2.66 4.69 2.65
N TYR A 121 1.36 4.40 2.57
CA TYR A 121 0.68 4.27 1.29
C TYR A 121 -0.64 5.03 1.29
N THR A 122 -1.05 5.47 0.11
CA THR A 122 -2.36 6.06 -0.15
C THR A 122 -2.99 5.33 -1.33
N VAL A 123 -4.28 5.05 -1.22
CA VAL A 123 -5.06 4.38 -2.26
C VAL A 123 -5.97 5.41 -2.91
N THR A 124 -5.85 5.59 -4.22
CA THR A 124 -6.72 6.47 -5.00
C THR A 124 -7.47 5.65 -6.05
N ARG A 125 -8.74 5.99 -6.24
CA ARG A 125 -9.58 5.45 -7.32
C ARG A 125 -9.39 6.23 -8.60
#